data_AF-A0A0B8TBE6-F1
#
_entry.id   AF-A0A0B8TBE6-F1
#
_cell.length_a   1.000
_cell.length_b   1.000
_cell.length_c   1.000
_cell.angle_alpha   90.00
_cell.angle_beta   90.00
_cell.angle_gamma   90.00
#
_symmetry.space_group_name_H-M   'P 1'
#
loop_
_entity.id
_entity.type
_entity.pdbx_description
1 polymer ?
#
loop_
_entity_poly.entity_id
_entity_poly.type
_entity_poly.pdbx_seq_one_letter_code
_entity_poly.pdbx_strand_id
1 'polypeptide(L)'
;MALHFLIGCFIGFSICFSQWAVGKAIAFAFGKTMDSAILDEGKRGIPLLEFALFSILFGLLYMLSVRYDSNFITIILISSFTSYKSILKPFFCALQSRNRNALFEQYILAKTKMQVVVVISPVKFINAYAFGALPFSRLIVMSEQLVEQLTETDIKAVLLHEMGHLKGKHLLQLYLYNLFTVFMYYTLVMYFFRSSMDFTIAEKFSCIIAGGAIFGLLAYFIPVPMMKKFEYDADYYAAKIIGVEHYSQMLQNLDQLTQRALTHSDFYHPNLQQRLNKLKDEDIL
;
A
#
# COMPACT_ATOMS: atom_id res chain seq x y z
N MET A 1 -15.73 -16.23 24.14
CA MET A 1 -14.63 -15.31 23.74
C MET A 1 -13.49 -16.04 23.04
N ALA A 2 -12.81 -17.00 23.68
CA ALA A 2 -11.71 -17.76 23.04
C ALA A 2 -12.09 -18.43 21.71
N LEU A 3 -13.27 -19.05 21.61
CA LEU A 3 -13.77 -19.64 20.36
C LEU A 3 -13.90 -18.61 19.22
N HIS A 4 -14.44 -17.42 19.51
CA HIS A 4 -14.60 -16.37 18.50
C HIS A 4 -13.26 -15.82 18.06
N PHE A 5 -12.31 -15.65 18.99
CA PHE A 5 -10.93 -15.32 18.66
C PHE A 5 -10.32 -16.35 17.70
N LEU A 6 -10.45 -17.65 17.98
CA LEU A 6 -9.94 -18.72 17.11
C LEU A 6 -10.62 -18.74 15.74
N ILE A 7 -11.94 -18.54 15.67
CA ILE A 7 -12.70 -18.42 14.42
C ILE A 7 -12.17 -17.24 13.61
N GLY A 8 -12.00 -16.07 14.24
CA GLY A 8 -11.45 -14.90 13.58
C GLY A 8 -10.02 -15.13 13.09
N CYS A 9 -9.15 -15.77 13.88
CA CYS A 9 -7.81 -16.15 13.44
C CYS A 9 -7.84 -17.06 12.21
N PHE A 10 -8.72 -18.06 12.20
CA PHE A 10 -8.89 -18.96 11.04
C PHE A 10 -9.34 -18.20 9.80
N ILE A 11 -10.36 -17.34 9.92
CA ILE A 11 -10.85 -16.49 8.84
C ILE A 11 -9.71 -15.59 8.33
N GLY A 12 -9.00 -14.90 9.23
CA GLY A 12 -7.87 -14.04 8.89
C GLY A 12 -6.76 -14.78 8.12
N PHE A 13 -6.47 -16.03 8.51
CA PHE A 13 -5.50 -16.87 7.82
C PHE A 13 -5.98 -17.29 6.43
N SER A 14 -7.22 -17.79 6.30
CA SER A 14 -7.82 -18.18 5.02
C SER A 14 -7.83 -17.02 4.03
N ILE A 15 -8.11 -15.83 4.55
CA ILE A 15 -8.10 -14.57 3.83
C ILE A 15 -6.69 -14.27 3.27
N CYS A 16 -5.65 -14.23 4.13
CA CYS A 16 -4.28 -14.01 3.68
C CYS A 16 -3.83 -15.07 2.64
N PHE A 17 -4.16 -16.34 2.90
CA PHE A 17 -3.84 -17.44 2.01
C PHE A 17 -4.50 -17.29 0.64
N SER A 18 -5.78 -16.89 0.59
CA SER A 18 -6.50 -16.69 -0.66
C SER A 18 -5.89 -15.59 -1.52
N GLN A 19 -5.53 -14.44 -0.94
CA GLN A 19 -4.87 -13.35 -1.67
C GLN A 19 -3.50 -13.78 -2.22
N TRP A 20 -2.72 -14.49 -1.42
CA TRP A 20 -1.42 -15.02 -1.85
C TRP A 20 -1.57 -16.05 -2.97
N ALA A 21 -2.53 -16.98 -2.84
CA ALA A 21 -2.80 -18.00 -3.86
C ALA A 21 -3.29 -17.38 -5.18
N VAL A 22 -4.20 -16.40 -5.11
CA VAL A 22 -4.65 -15.64 -6.27
C VAL A 22 -3.50 -14.86 -6.90
N GLY A 23 -2.67 -14.18 -6.10
CA GLY A 23 -1.47 -13.49 -6.58
C GLY A 23 -0.50 -14.42 -7.30
N LYS A 24 -0.27 -15.63 -6.75
CA LYS A 24 0.53 -16.70 -7.38
C LYS A 24 -0.08 -17.18 -8.69
N ALA A 25 -1.40 -17.40 -8.73
CA ALA A 25 -2.10 -17.84 -9.92
C ALA A 25 -2.06 -16.78 -11.04
N ILE A 26 -2.26 -15.50 -10.69
CA ILE A 26 -2.15 -14.38 -11.61
C ILE A 26 -0.72 -14.24 -12.14
N ALA A 27 0.29 -14.30 -11.26
CA ALA A 27 1.69 -14.26 -11.67
C ALA A 27 2.08 -15.45 -12.57
N PHE A 28 1.51 -16.63 -12.34
CA PHE A 28 1.70 -17.79 -13.21
C PHE A 28 1.02 -17.60 -14.58
N ALA A 29 -0.23 -17.14 -14.61
CA ALA A 29 -1.01 -16.98 -15.82
C ALA A 29 -0.54 -15.82 -16.72
N PHE A 30 -0.07 -14.71 -16.12
CA PHE A 30 0.23 -13.46 -16.83
C PHE A 30 1.66 -12.96 -16.59
N GLY A 31 2.55 -13.81 -16.09
CA GLY A 31 3.88 -13.40 -15.61
C GLY A 31 4.84 -12.79 -16.65
N LYS A 32 4.55 -12.87 -17.94
CA LYS A 32 5.35 -12.16 -18.97
C LYS A 32 4.86 -10.74 -19.26
N THR A 33 3.64 -10.42 -18.84
CA THR A 33 2.94 -9.16 -19.16
C THR A 33 2.59 -8.36 -17.91
N MET A 34 2.95 -8.84 -16.71
CA MET A 34 2.59 -8.24 -15.44
C MET A 34 3.78 -7.71 -14.66
N ASP A 35 3.43 -6.75 -13.81
CA ASP A 35 4.27 -6.01 -12.87
C ASP A 35 5.36 -6.86 -12.18
N SER A 36 6.58 -6.32 -12.15
CA SER A 36 7.73 -6.88 -11.44
C SER A 36 7.45 -7.12 -9.96
N ALA A 37 6.62 -6.29 -9.30
CA ALA A 37 6.23 -6.47 -7.90
C ALA A 37 5.25 -7.64 -7.71
N ILE A 38 4.29 -7.83 -8.62
CA ILE A 38 3.37 -8.97 -8.64
C ILE A 38 4.14 -10.26 -8.96
N LEU A 39 5.14 -10.18 -9.84
CA LEU A 39 6.04 -11.28 -10.15
C LEU A 39 6.96 -11.66 -8.99
N ASP A 40 7.46 -10.67 -8.24
CA ASP A 40 8.31 -10.90 -7.07
C ASP A 40 7.50 -11.48 -5.90
N GLU A 41 6.26 -11.03 -5.70
CA GLU A 41 5.30 -11.68 -4.81
C GLU A 41 4.94 -13.12 -5.26
N GLY A 42 4.76 -13.32 -6.57
CA GLY A 42 4.57 -14.62 -7.20
C GLY A 42 5.78 -15.56 -7.07
N LYS A 43 6.95 -15.05 -6.69
CA LYS A 43 8.17 -15.85 -6.44
C LYS A 43 8.46 -16.04 -4.95
N ARG A 44 7.96 -15.18 -4.06
CA ARG A 44 8.13 -15.33 -2.60
C ARG A 44 7.47 -16.59 -2.05
N GLY A 45 8.09 -17.20 -1.04
CA GLY A 45 7.48 -18.25 -0.23
C GLY A 45 6.28 -17.72 0.58
N ILE A 46 5.56 -18.60 1.27
CA ILE A 46 4.42 -18.19 2.11
C ILE A 46 4.96 -17.36 3.29
N PRO A 47 4.54 -16.09 3.46
CA PRO A 47 5.03 -15.25 4.54
C PRO A 47 4.24 -15.58 5.83
N LEU A 48 4.58 -16.71 6.46
CA LEU A 48 3.84 -17.27 7.59
C LEU A 48 3.75 -16.33 8.81
N LEU A 49 4.81 -15.57 9.10
CA LEU A 49 4.82 -14.61 10.21
C LEU A 49 3.81 -13.48 10.00
N GLU A 50 3.82 -12.92 8.80
CA GLU A 50 2.89 -11.90 8.32
C GLU A 50 1.43 -12.37 8.41
N PHE A 51 1.17 -13.59 7.95
CA PHE A 51 -0.15 -14.22 8.03
C PHE A 51 -0.58 -14.42 9.49
N ALA A 52 0.32 -14.92 10.34
CA ALA A 52 0.02 -15.17 11.74
C ALA A 52 -0.33 -13.87 12.48
N LEU A 53 0.45 -12.80 12.27
CA LEU A 53 0.22 -11.51 12.94
C LEU A 53 -1.09 -10.86 12.47
N PHE A 54 -1.39 -10.92 11.17
CA PHE A 54 -2.69 -10.47 10.66
C PHE A 54 -3.83 -11.31 11.23
N SER A 55 -3.69 -12.63 11.25
CA SER A 55 -4.71 -13.55 11.78
C SER A 55 -5.00 -13.28 13.25
N ILE A 56 -3.97 -13.04 14.07
CA ILE A 56 -4.14 -12.70 15.49
C ILE A 56 -4.87 -11.37 15.64
N LEU A 57 -4.48 -10.33 14.90
CA LEU A 57 -5.15 -9.02 14.93
C LEU A 57 -6.62 -9.13 14.50
N PHE A 58 -6.88 -9.88 13.42
CA PHE A 58 -8.23 -10.15 12.93
C PHE A 58 -9.05 -10.93 13.96
N GLY A 59 -8.47 -11.95 14.59
CA GLY A 59 -9.08 -12.70 15.68
C GLY A 59 -9.49 -11.82 16.86
N LEU A 60 -8.60 -10.92 17.30
CA LEU A 60 -8.88 -9.97 18.38
C LEU A 60 -10.03 -9.05 18.02
N LEU A 61 -9.97 -8.44 16.85
CA LEU A 61 -11.00 -7.50 16.38
C LEU A 61 -12.33 -8.21 16.13
N TYR A 62 -12.36 -9.44 15.60
CA TYR A 62 -13.58 -10.21 15.39
C TYR A 62 -14.21 -10.64 16.72
N MET A 63 -13.38 -11.05 17.69
CA MET A 63 -13.83 -11.31 19.05
C MET A 63 -14.48 -10.05 19.66
N LEU A 64 -13.89 -8.86 19.44
CA LEU A 64 -14.46 -7.60 19.90
C LEU A 64 -15.76 -7.24 19.15
N SER A 65 -15.84 -7.47 17.84
CA SER A 65 -17.04 -7.16 17.06
C SER A 65 -18.24 -7.98 17.55
N VAL A 66 -18.03 -9.26 17.84
CA VAL A 66 -19.08 -10.13 18.41
C VAL A 66 -19.39 -9.76 19.86
N ARG A 67 -18.38 -9.43 20.67
CA ARG A 67 -18.60 -9.07 22.09
C ARG A 67 -19.45 -7.83 22.28
N TYR A 68 -19.30 -6.87 21.39
CA TYR A 68 -19.95 -5.56 21.43
C TYR A 68 -21.07 -5.41 20.39
N ASP A 69 -21.37 -6.45 19.61
CA ASP A 69 -22.34 -6.45 18.51
C ASP A 69 -22.18 -5.21 17.58
N SER A 70 -20.93 -4.93 17.20
CA SER A 70 -20.56 -3.67 16.57
C SER A 70 -20.22 -3.83 15.09
N ASN A 71 -21.13 -3.35 14.24
CA ASN A 71 -20.91 -3.23 12.80
C ASN A 71 -19.68 -2.38 12.47
N PHE A 72 -19.38 -1.38 13.31
CA PHE A 72 -18.22 -0.51 13.12
C PHE A 72 -16.90 -1.29 13.24
N ILE A 73 -16.78 -2.18 14.22
CA ILE A 73 -15.59 -3.03 14.38
C ILE A 73 -15.46 -3.99 13.18
N THR A 74 -16.59 -4.51 12.68
CA THR A 74 -16.64 -5.36 11.47
C THR A 74 -16.19 -4.61 10.21
N ILE A 75 -16.55 -3.34 10.05
CA ILE A 75 -16.11 -2.51 8.92
C ILE A 75 -14.61 -2.25 8.99
N ILE A 76 -14.09 -1.93 10.18
CA ILE A 76 -12.63 -1.74 10.39
C ILE A 76 -11.87 -3.02 10.04
N LEU A 77 -12.36 -4.18 10.50
CA LEU A 77 -11.81 -5.50 10.19
C LEU A 77 -11.66 -5.76 8.69
N ILE A 78 -12.74 -5.55 7.93
CA ILE A 78 -12.75 -5.80 6.49
C ILE A 78 -11.88 -4.77 5.75
N SER A 79 -11.79 -3.54 6.25
CA SER A 79 -10.94 -2.50 5.66
C SER A 79 -9.45 -2.76 5.90
N SER A 80 -9.10 -3.27 7.08
CA SER A 80 -7.74 -3.70 7.39
C SER A 80 -7.26 -4.85 6.48
N PHE A 81 -8.17 -5.71 6.02
CA PHE A 81 -7.86 -6.76 5.05
C PHE A 81 -7.36 -6.20 3.71
N THR A 82 -8.11 -5.27 3.12
CA THR A 82 -7.79 -4.70 1.80
C THR A 82 -6.57 -3.78 1.85
N SER A 83 -6.26 -3.17 3.00
CA SER A 83 -5.06 -2.32 3.17
C SER A 83 -3.82 -3.03 3.71
N TYR A 84 -3.83 -4.37 3.80
CA TYR A 84 -2.75 -5.17 4.38
C TYR A 84 -1.37 -4.80 3.79
N LYS A 85 -1.22 -4.86 2.47
CA LYS A 85 0.08 -4.71 1.80
C LYS A 85 0.71 -3.33 2.01
N SER A 86 -0.11 -2.28 1.94
CA SER A 86 0.36 -0.90 2.02
C SER A 86 0.73 -0.47 3.44
N ILE A 87 0.25 -1.18 4.46
CA ILE A 87 0.45 -0.83 5.88
C ILE A 87 1.42 -1.78 6.57
N LEU A 88 1.22 -3.10 6.46
CA LEU A 88 1.98 -4.08 7.23
C LEU A 88 3.37 -4.34 6.65
N LYS A 89 3.54 -4.35 5.33
CA LYS A 89 4.86 -4.59 4.71
C LYS A 89 5.89 -3.50 5.08
N PRO A 90 5.61 -2.18 4.94
CA PRO A 90 6.53 -1.15 5.42
C PRO A 90 6.79 -1.26 6.92
N PHE A 91 5.77 -1.58 7.73
CA PHE A 91 5.90 -1.77 9.17
C PHE A 91 6.82 -2.95 9.54
N PHE A 92 6.73 -4.09 8.85
CA PHE A 92 7.63 -5.22 9.08
C PHE A 92 9.06 -4.93 8.65
N CYS A 93 9.24 -4.29 7.49
CA CYS A 93 10.55 -3.85 7.06
C CYS A 93 11.16 -2.87 8.08
N ALA A 94 10.35 -1.96 8.64
CA ALA A 94 10.75 -1.06 9.70
C ALA A 94 11.23 -1.80 10.95
N LEU A 95 10.49 -2.80 11.43
CA LEU A 95 10.84 -3.58 12.62
C LEU A 95 12.13 -4.38 12.46
N GLN A 96 12.45 -4.82 11.24
CA GLN A 96 13.69 -5.53 10.92
C GLN A 96 14.86 -4.58 10.69
N SER A 97 14.60 -3.30 10.44
CA SER A 97 15.61 -2.28 10.20
C SER A 97 16.15 -1.75 11.51
N ARG A 98 17.47 -1.85 11.71
CA ARG A 98 18.13 -1.33 12.92
C ARG A 98 19.01 -0.11 12.66
N ASN A 99 19.31 0.19 11.40
CA ASN A 99 20.26 1.23 11.04
C ASN A 99 19.55 2.55 10.71
N ARG A 100 19.40 3.41 11.72
CA ARG A 100 18.81 4.75 11.59
C ARG A 100 19.83 5.71 11.01
N ASN A 101 19.44 6.50 10.02
CA ASN A 101 20.33 7.46 9.37
C ASN A 101 20.00 8.92 9.78
N ALA A 102 20.71 9.42 10.80
CA ALA A 102 20.50 10.76 11.33
C ALA A 102 20.84 11.90 10.34
N LEU A 103 21.77 11.68 9.40
CA LEU A 103 22.15 12.69 8.41
C LEU A 103 20.99 12.95 7.43
N PHE A 104 20.33 11.90 6.97
CA PHE A 104 19.15 12.04 6.12
C PHE A 104 17.96 12.66 6.85
N GLU A 105 17.76 12.34 8.13
CA GLU A 105 16.73 12.98 8.95
C GLU A 105 16.98 14.48 9.12
N GLN A 106 18.23 14.88 9.39
CA GLN A 106 18.62 16.29 9.47
C GLN A 106 18.43 17.02 8.15
N TYR A 107 18.81 16.39 7.03
CA TYR A 107 18.59 16.94 5.69
C TYR A 107 17.10 17.19 5.41
N ILE A 108 16.25 16.20 5.68
CA ILE A 108 14.79 16.33 5.50
C ILE A 108 14.23 17.42 6.42
N LEU A 109 14.64 17.45 7.70
CA LEU A 109 14.19 18.47 8.63
C LEU A 109 14.57 19.88 8.14
N ALA A 110 15.80 20.06 7.67
CA ALA A 110 16.29 21.34 7.15
C ALA A 110 15.54 21.80 5.89
N LYS A 111 15.21 20.88 4.97
CA LYS A 111 14.56 21.21 3.70
C LYS A 111 13.03 21.29 3.78
N THR A 112 12.40 20.48 4.61
CA THR A 112 10.94 20.31 4.63
C THR A 112 10.28 20.83 5.89
N LYS A 113 11.05 21.09 6.96
CA LYS A 113 10.57 21.37 8.32
C LYS A 113 9.71 20.23 8.92
N MET A 114 9.78 19.03 8.35
CA MET A 114 9.06 17.87 8.83
C MET A 114 10.01 16.89 9.51
N GLN A 115 9.62 16.39 10.68
CA GLN A 115 10.32 15.29 11.34
C GLN A 115 9.90 13.96 10.72
N VAL A 116 10.89 13.10 10.53
CA VAL A 116 10.73 11.73 10.01
C VAL A 116 11.86 10.89 10.56
N VAL A 117 11.61 9.60 10.76
CA VAL A 117 12.66 8.62 11.03
C VAL A 117 13.07 7.97 9.72
N VAL A 118 14.37 7.83 9.45
CA VAL A 118 14.87 7.17 8.24
C VAL A 118 15.66 5.93 8.64
N VAL A 119 15.24 4.77 8.14
CA VAL A 119 15.88 3.48 8.45
C VAL A 119 16.30 2.75 7.17
N ILE A 120 17.46 2.10 7.23
CA ILE A 120 17.99 1.27 6.15
C ILE A 120 17.73 -0.20 6.49
N SER A 121 17.07 -0.88 5.56
CA SER A 121 16.65 -2.27 5.66
C SER A 121 17.60 -3.18 4.87
N PRO A 122 18.14 -4.25 5.48
CA PRO A 122 18.97 -5.24 4.78
C PRO A 122 18.13 -6.21 3.92
N VAL A 123 16.79 -6.13 3.99
CA VAL A 123 15.89 -6.97 3.20
C VAL A 123 16.11 -6.69 1.72
N LYS A 124 16.27 -7.75 0.92
CA LYS A 124 16.48 -7.68 -0.54
C LYS A 124 15.22 -7.18 -1.25
N PHE A 125 15.20 -5.89 -1.54
CA PHE A 125 14.30 -5.21 -2.48
C PHE A 125 15.00 -3.95 -2.98
N ILE A 126 14.61 -3.37 -4.12
CA ILE A 126 15.13 -2.08 -4.60
C ILE A 126 13.97 -1.09 -4.52
N ASN A 127 13.76 -0.49 -3.35
CA ASN A 127 12.69 0.49 -3.16
C ASN A 127 12.89 1.35 -1.89
N ALA A 128 12.11 2.40 -1.77
CA ALA A 128 11.84 3.12 -0.54
C ALA A 128 10.35 3.05 -0.21
N TYR A 129 10.00 3.19 1.06
CA TYR A 129 8.60 3.23 1.51
C TYR A 129 8.41 4.31 2.58
N ALA A 130 7.52 5.25 2.33
CA ALA A 130 6.95 6.14 3.33
C ALA A 130 5.82 5.48 4.14
N PHE A 131 5.88 5.61 5.46
CA PHE A 131 4.86 5.17 6.39
C PHE A 131 4.54 6.24 7.45
N GLY A 132 3.31 6.22 7.96
CA GLY A 132 2.86 7.09 9.05
C GLY A 132 2.00 8.27 8.58
N ALA A 133 0.80 8.37 9.15
CA ALA A 133 -0.14 9.45 8.84
C ALA A 133 -0.02 10.64 9.81
N LEU A 134 0.44 10.38 11.03
CA LEU A 134 0.61 11.38 12.09
C LEU A 134 2.06 11.86 12.15
N PRO A 135 2.33 13.13 12.50
CA PRO A 135 3.68 13.70 12.52
C PRO A 135 4.71 12.86 13.29
N PHE A 136 4.32 12.30 14.43
CA PHE A 136 5.19 11.48 15.28
C PHE A 136 5.41 10.05 14.78
N SER A 137 4.62 9.60 13.80
CA SER A 137 4.65 8.23 13.27
C SER A 137 5.37 8.12 11.91
N ARG A 138 5.88 9.25 11.39
CA ARG A 138 6.48 9.33 10.06
C ARG A 138 7.80 8.56 10.00
N LEU A 139 7.88 7.62 9.07
CA LEU A 139 9.01 6.75 8.86
C LEU A 139 9.24 6.58 7.35
N ILE A 140 10.50 6.61 6.93
CA ILE A 140 10.90 6.16 5.59
C ILE A 140 11.84 4.96 5.76
N VAL A 141 11.51 3.87 5.09
CA VAL A 141 12.34 2.66 5.01
C VAL A 141 12.97 2.61 3.62
N MET A 142 14.30 2.58 3.55
CA MET A 142 15.03 2.39 2.29
C MET A 142 15.75 1.05 2.30
N SER A 143 15.86 0.39 1.15
CA SER A 143 16.70 -0.80 1.07
C SER A 143 18.19 -0.47 0.97
N GLU A 144 19.02 -1.34 1.52
CA GLU A 144 20.48 -1.23 1.45
C GLU A 144 20.97 -1.20 -0.01
N GLN A 145 20.42 -2.05 -0.89
CA GLN A 145 20.73 -2.05 -2.32
C GLN A 145 20.45 -0.71 -3.01
N LEU A 146 19.36 -0.02 -2.64
CA LEU A 146 19.04 1.28 -3.21
C LEU A 146 20.07 2.34 -2.77
N VAL A 147 20.46 2.31 -1.50
CA VAL A 147 21.43 3.26 -0.93
C VAL A 147 22.84 3.02 -1.46
N GLU A 148 23.23 1.77 -1.73
CA GLU A 148 24.57 1.44 -2.24
C GLU A 148 24.75 1.81 -3.72
N GLN A 149 23.68 1.78 -4.51
CA GLN A 149 23.77 1.91 -5.97
C GLN A 149 23.40 3.31 -6.48
N LEU A 150 22.70 4.13 -5.68
CA LEU A 150 22.39 5.52 -6.02
C LEU A 150 23.42 6.49 -5.42
N THR A 151 23.59 7.62 -6.09
CA THR A 151 24.38 8.73 -5.56
C THR A 151 23.69 9.37 -4.36
N GLU A 152 24.43 10.03 -3.47
CA GLU A 152 23.84 10.72 -2.31
C GLU A 152 22.80 11.78 -2.74
N THR A 153 23.03 12.43 -3.89
CA THR A 153 22.09 13.39 -4.50
C THR A 153 20.79 12.71 -4.94
N ASP A 154 20.88 11.54 -5.57
CA ASP A 154 19.71 10.77 -6.00
C ASP A 154 18.93 10.23 -4.80
N ILE A 155 19.63 9.77 -3.75
CA ILE A 155 19.00 9.31 -2.51
C ILE A 155 18.21 10.45 -1.86
N LYS A 156 18.78 11.66 -1.80
CA LYS A 156 18.07 12.85 -1.29
C LYS A 156 16.83 13.17 -2.10
N ALA A 157 16.86 12.99 -3.42
CA ALA A 157 15.70 13.18 -4.30
C ALA A 157 14.60 12.15 -4.01
N VAL A 158 14.96 10.87 -3.88
CA VAL A 158 14.03 9.78 -3.51
C VAL A 158 13.40 10.06 -2.14
N LEU A 159 14.21 10.45 -1.15
CA LEU A 159 13.72 10.82 0.18
C LEU A 159 12.70 11.96 0.10
N LEU A 160 12.96 12.98 -0.71
CA LEU A 160 12.01 14.09 -0.87
C LEU A 160 10.72 13.66 -1.56
N HIS A 161 10.77 12.71 -2.50
CA HIS A 161 9.58 12.11 -3.09
C HIS A 161 8.76 11.35 -2.04
N GLU A 162 9.38 10.51 -1.23
CA GLU A 162 8.73 9.82 -0.11
C GLU A 162 8.13 10.80 0.91
N MET A 163 8.82 11.92 1.17
CA MET A 163 8.28 13.01 1.99
C MET A 163 7.06 13.69 1.36
N GLY A 164 6.96 13.72 0.03
CA GLY A 164 5.78 14.15 -0.72
C GLY A 164 4.56 13.30 -0.36
N HIS A 165 4.70 11.98 -0.34
CA HIS A 165 3.64 11.07 0.10
C HIS A 165 3.21 11.32 1.55
N LEU A 166 4.17 11.53 2.46
CA LEU A 166 3.88 11.82 3.87
C LEU A 166 3.18 13.18 4.05
N LYS A 167 3.58 14.19 3.27
CA LYS A 167 2.97 15.53 3.30
C LYS A 167 1.54 15.49 2.79
N GLY A 168 1.31 14.82 1.66
CA GLY A 168 -0.01 14.63 1.06
C GLY A 168 -0.91 13.67 1.85
N LYS A 169 -0.36 12.93 2.81
CA LYS A 169 -1.05 11.87 3.57
C LYS A 169 -1.67 10.82 2.64
N HIS A 170 -1.00 10.49 1.53
CA HIS A 170 -1.53 9.63 0.46
C HIS A 170 -1.97 8.26 0.99
N LEU A 171 -1.19 7.66 1.91
CA LEU A 171 -1.55 6.39 2.56
C LEU A 171 -2.84 6.50 3.40
N LEU A 172 -3.04 7.61 4.12
CA LEU A 172 -4.27 7.84 4.89
C LEU A 172 -5.47 8.04 3.97
N GLN A 173 -5.31 8.80 2.88
CA GLN A 173 -6.39 9.01 1.91
C GLN A 173 -6.84 7.68 1.29
N LEU A 174 -5.89 6.82 0.90
CA LEU A 174 -6.18 5.50 0.36
C LEU A 174 -6.89 4.61 1.40
N TYR A 175 -6.44 4.65 2.66
CA TYR A 175 -7.10 3.92 3.74
C TYR A 175 -8.52 4.41 3.99
N LEU A 176 -8.77 5.72 4.04
CA LEU A 176 -10.11 6.28 4.23
C LEU A 176 -11.04 5.98 3.06
N TYR A 177 -10.53 6.03 1.83
CA TYR A 177 -11.28 5.61 0.64
C TYR A 177 -11.69 4.15 0.73
N ASN A 178 -10.77 3.28 1.12
CA ASN A 178 -11.03 1.87 1.30
C ASN A 178 -12.05 1.63 2.44
N LEU A 179 -11.89 2.31 3.58
CA LEU A 179 -12.84 2.27 4.69
C LEU A 179 -14.25 2.68 4.26
N PHE A 180 -14.36 3.74 3.46
CA PHE A 180 -15.63 4.21 2.91
C PHE A 180 -16.25 3.17 1.95
N THR A 181 -15.43 2.57 1.08
CA THR A 181 -15.89 1.55 0.12
C THR A 181 -16.42 0.31 0.85
N VAL A 182 -15.72 -0.15 1.86
CA VAL A 182 -16.14 -1.27 2.72
C VAL A 182 -17.41 -0.92 3.50
N PHE A 183 -17.49 0.30 4.04
CA PHE A 183 -18.67 0.78 4.74
C PHE A 183 -19.92 0.77 3.83
N MET A 184 -19.79 1.28 2.60
CA MET A 184 -20.85 1.26 1.60
C MET A 184 -21.26 -0.18 1.25
N TYR A 185 -20.29 -1.06 1.01
CA TYR A 185 -20.55 -2.48 0.72
C TYR A 185 -21.32 -3.15 1.85
N TYR A 186 -20.78 -3.03 3.06
CA TYR A 186 -21.34 -3.64 4.24
C TYR A 186 -22.78 -3.15 4.49
N THR A 187 -23.00 -1.84 4.39
CA THR A 187 -24.34 -1.25 4.57
C THR A 187 -25.32 -1.77 3.52
N LEU A 188 -24.90 -1.86 2.26
CA LEU A 188 -25.73 -2.38 1.18
C LEU A 188 -26.09 -3.85 1.39
N VAL A 189 -25.10 -4.68 1.74
CA VAL A 189 -25.32 -6.10 2.06
C VAL A 189 -26.31 -6.24 3.21
N MET A 190 -26.11 -5.51 4.31
CA MET A 190 -27.03 -5.56 5.45
C MET A 190 -28.44 -5.09 5.10
N TYR A 191 -28.57 -4.05 4.26
CA TYR A 191 -29.86 -3.59 3.76
C TYR A 191 -30.57 -4.68 2.94
N PHE A 192 -29.87 -5.32 2.01
CA PHE A 192 -30.44 -6.43 1.23
C PHE A 192 -30.81 -7.61 2.13
N PHE A 193 -29.95 -8.02 3.07
CA PHE A 193 -30.26 -9.10 4.00
C PHE A 193 -31.53 -8.84 4.81
N ARG A 194 -31.74 -7.59 5.23
CA ARG A 194 -32.94 -7.20 5.98
C ARG A 194 -34.19 -7.11 5.09
N SER A 195 -34.03 -6.69 3.85
CA SER A 195 -35.15 -6.50 2.90
C SER A 195 -35.54 -7.79 2.18
N SER A 196 -34.66 -8.79 2.15
CA SER A 196 -34.81 -10.07 1.47
C SER A 196 -35.10 -11.20 2.46
N MET A 197 -35.99 -10.99 3.43
CA MET A 197 -36.28 -12.02 4.45
C MET A 197 -36.78 -13.32 3.80
N ASP A 198 -37.59 -13.21 2.76
CA ASP A 198 -38.19 -14.32 2.02
C ASP A 198 -37.24 -15.05 1.07
N PHE A 199 -36.01 -14.54 0.87
CA PHE A 199 -35.05 -15.22 0.01
C PHE A 199 -34.54 -16.50 0.68
N THR A 200 -34.41 -17.54 -0.14
CA THR A 200 -33.71 -18.77 0.21
C THR A 200 -32.25 -18.48 0.56
N ILE A 201 -31.62 -19.42 1.26
CA ILE A 201 -30.19 -19.33 1.59
C ILE A 201 -29.35 -19.17 0.31
N ALA A 202 -29.68 -19.89 -0.77
CA ALA A 202 -28.99 -19.82 -2.04
C ALA A 202 -29.06 -18.42 -2.67
N GLU A 203 -30.25 -17.80 -2.70
CA GLU A 203 -30.44 -16.45 -3.25
C GLU A 203 -29.69 -15.39 -2.44
N LYS A 204 -29.68 -15.52 -1.11
CA LYS A 204 -28.89 -14.65 -0.22
C LYS A 204 -27.39 -14.77 -0.52
N PHE A 205 -26.88 -15.99 -0.72
CA PHE A 205 -25.48 -16.21 -1.14
C PHE A 205 -25.18 -15.62 -2.51
N SER A 206 -26.06 -15.81 -3.50
CA SER A 206 -25.89 -15.21 -4.84
C SER A 206 -25.81 -13.68 -4.78
N CYS A 207 -26.64 -13.04 -3.95
CA CYS A 207 -26.59 -11.59 -3.75
C CYS A 207 -25.29 -11.11 -3.10
N ILE A 208 -24.78 -11.85 -2.10
CA ILE A 208 -23.46 -11.53 -1.49
C ILE A 208 -22.35 -11.62 -2.54
N ILE A 209 -22.35 -12.69 -3.33
CA ILE A 209 -21.31 -12.94 -4.34
C ILE A 209 -21.37 -11.86 -5.42
N ALA A 210 -22.55 -11.57 -5.96
CA ALA A 210 -22.73 -10.54 -6.99
C ALA A 210 -22.36 -9.14 -6.47
N GLY A 211 -22.83 -8.79 -5.27
CA GLY A 211 -22.46 -7.55 -4.61
C GLY A 211 -20.95 -7.48 -4.36
N GLY A 212 -20.36 -8.54 -3.83
CA GLY A 212 -18.91 -8.64 -3.58
C GLY A 212 -18.08 -8.50 -4.85
N ALA A 213 -18.55 -9.05 -5.99
CA ALA A 213 -17.88 -8.89 -7.28
C ALA A 213 -17.91 -7.44 -7.77
N ILE A 214 -19.08 -6.78 -7.72
CA ILE A 214 -19.22 -5.36 -8.11
C ILE A 214 -18.35 -4.47 -7.22
N PHE A 215 -18.41 -4.67 -5.90
CA PHE A 215 -17.59 -3.89 -4.98
C PHE A 215 -16.10 -4.18 -5.12
N GLY A 216 -15.72 -5.42 -5.41
CA GLY A 216 -14.35 -5.79 -5.76
C GLY A 216 -13.85 -5.02 -6.98
N LEU A 217 -14.67 -4.87 -8.03
CA LEU A 217 -14.33 -4.06 -9.19
C LEU A 217 -14.18 -2.57 -8.82
N LEU A 218 -15.12 -2.00 -8.07
CA LEU A 218 -15.06 -0.59 -7.66
C LEU A 218 -13.84 -0.30 -6.76
N ALA A 219 -13.55 -1.20 -5.81
CA ALA A 219 -12.39 -1.11 -4.94
C ALA A 219 -11.06 -1.25 -5.71
N TYR A 220 -11.07 -1.92 -6.87
CA TYR A 220 -9.88 -2.10 -7.71
C TYR A 220 -9.66 -0.94 -8.68
N PHE A 221 -10.70 -0.47 -9.39
CA PHE A 221 -10.54 0.50 -10.48
C PHE A 221 -10.52 1.95 -10.04
N ILE A 222 -11.25 2.32 -8.98
CA ILE A 222 -11.35 3.73 -8.55
C ILE A 222 -10.06 4.25 -7.90
N PRO A 223 -9.30 3.48 -7.10
CA PRO A 223 -8.06 3.98 -6.52
C PRO A 223 -6.95 4.27 -7.55
N VAL A 224 -6.99 3.64 -8.72
CA VAL A 224 -5.94 3.76 -9.76
C VAL A 224 -5.63 5.21 -10.14
N PRO A 225 -6.61 6.05 -10.55
CA PRO A 225 -6.34 7.45 -10.84
C PRO A 225 -5.84 8.23 -9.62
N MET A 226 -6.30 7.88 -8.40
CA MET A 226 -5.81 8.51 -7.17
C MET A 226 -4.33 8.17 -6.94
N MET A 227 -3.95 6.91 -7.09
CA MET A 227 -2.56 6.47 -6.94
C MET A 227 -1.63 7.14 -7.96
N LYS A 228 -2.06 7.23 -9.23
CA LYS A 228 -1.29 7.96 -10.26
C LYS A 228 -1.14 9.44 -9.93
N LYS A 229 -2.20 10.07 -9.42
CA LYS A 229 -2.14 11.47 -8.96
C LYS A 229 -1.17 11.63 -7.79
N PHE A 230 -1.17 10.72 -6.83
CA PHE A 230 -0.29 10.75 -5.67
C PHE A 230 1.20 10.68 -6.05
N GLU A 231 1.54 9.93 -7.09
CA GLU A 231 2.89 9.91 -7.66
C GLU A 231 3.26 11.26 -8.26
N TYR A 232 2.39 11.87 -9.07
CA TYR A 232 2.64 13.22 -9.62
C TYR A 232 2.78 14.28 -8.53
N ASP A 233 1.92 14.24 -7.50
CA ASP A 233 1.98 15.16 -6.36
C ASP A 233 3.32 15.02 -5.59
N ALA A 234 3.83 13.79 -5.47
CA ALA A 234 5.12 13.50 -4.83
C ALA A 234 6.32 13.92 -5.71
N ASP A 235 6.24 13.69 -7.02
CA ASP A 235 7.22 14.14 -8.01
C ASP A 235 7.39 15.65 -7.99
N TYR A 236 6.28 16.38 -8.08
CA TYR A 236 6.27 17.83 -8.01
C TYR A 236 6.86 18.33 -6.69
N TYR A 237 6.50 17.69 -5.57
CA TYR A 237 7.01 18.09 -4.27
C TYR A 237 8.55 17.96 -4.17
N ALA A 238 9.12 16.87 -4.68
CA ALA A 238 10.56 16.66 -4.69
C ALA A 238 11.27 17.60 -5.67
N ALA A 239 10.74 17.72 -6.88
CA ALA A 239 11.28 18.58 -7.92
C ALA A 239 11.29 20.05 -7.51
N LYS A 240 10.26 20.53 -6.80
CA LYS A 240 10.22 21.89 -6.25
C LYS A 240 11.37 22.20 -5.28
N ILE A 241 11.94 21.18 -4.63
CA ILE A 241 12.99 21.34 -3.62
C ILE A 241 14.38 21.18 -4.24
N ILE A 242 14.57 20.26 -5.20
CA ILE A 242 15.90 19.94 -5.76
C ILE A 242 16.13 20.48 -7.18
N GLY A 243 15.08 20.95 -7.83
CA GLY A 243 15.05 21.30 -9.25
C GLY A 243 14.52 20.15 -10.13
N VAL A 244 13.72 20.49 -11.14
CA VAL A 244 13.13 19.51 -12.08
C VAL A 244 14.19 18.78 -12.88
N GLU A 245 15.28 19.43 -13.29
CA GLU A 245 16.37 18.80 -14.04
C GLU A 245 17.03 17.68 -13.22
N HIS A 246 17.43 17.98 -11.98
CA HIS A 246 18.04 16.99 -11.09
C HIS A 246 17.06 15.85 -10.76
N TYR A 247 15.78 16.17 -10.51
CA TYR A 247 14.79 15.15 -10.20
C TYR A 247 14.50 14.24 -11.41
N SER A 248 14.44 14.82 -12.60
CA SER A 248 14.26 14.08 -13.86
C SER A 248 15.44 13.13 -14.12
N GLN A 249 16.67 13.59 -13.87
CA GLN A 249 17.86 12.74 -13.98
C GLN A 249 17.82 11.60 -12.97
N MET A 250 17.41 11.86 -11.72
CA MET A 250 17.26 10.80 -10.72
C MET A 250 16.22 9.75 -11.16
N LEU A 251 15.07 10.16 -11.69
CA LEU A 251 14.06 9.21 -12.20
C LEU A 251 14.62 8.30 -13.30
N GLN A 252 15.47 8.84 -14.18
CA GLN A 252 16.15 8.06 -15.21
C GLN A 252 17.19 7.10 -14.62
N ASN A 253 17.98 7.55 -13.64
CA ASN A 253 18.95 6.70 -12.93
C ASN A 253 18.24 5.55 -12.20
N LEU A 254 17.11 5.85 -11.56
CA LEU A 254 16.27 4.86 -10.87
C LEU A 254 15.65 3.84 -11.85
N ASP A 255 15.21 4.29 -13.02
CA ASP A 255 14.70 3.39 -14.07
C ASP A 255 15.80 2.46 -14.60
N GLN A 256 17.02 2.96 -14.79
CA GLN A 256 18.16 2.13 -15.17
C GLN A 256 18.47 1.08 -14.09
N LEU A 257 18.46 1.50 -12.82
CA LEU A 257 18.72 0.63 -11.68
C LEU A 257 17.71 -0.51 -11.57
N THR A 258 16.45 -0.18 -11.83
CA THR A 258 15.31 -1.10 -11.73
C THR A 258 15.05 -1.86 -13.04
N GLN A 259 16.02 -1.89 -13.96
CA GLN A 259 15.93 -2.60 -15.24
C GLN A 259 14.70 -2.19 -16.08
N ARG A 260 14.46 -0.88 -16.16
CA ARG A 260 13.34 -0.25 -16.89
C ARG A 260 11.96 -0.47 -16.29
N ALA A 261 11.87 -0.73 -14.98
CA ALA A 261 10.58 -0.94 -14.31
C ALA A 261 9.65 0.29 -14.42
N LEU A 262 10.18 1.50 -14.28
CA LEU A 262 9.38 2.73 -14.39
C LEU A 262 8.94 2.97 -15.84
N THR A 263 9.79 2.64 -16.82
CA THR A 263 9.43 2.74 -18.24
C THR A 263 8.27 1.80 -18.59
N HIS A 264 8.28 0.57 -18.09
CA HIS A 264 7.22 -0.38 -18.37
C HIS A 264 5.92 -0.08 -17.63
N SER A 265 6.00 0.60 -16.48
CA SER A 265 4.90 0.98 -15.57
C SER A 265 3.98 -0.15 -15.17
N ASP A 266 3.46 -0.06 -13.95
CA ASP A 266 2.41 -0.96 -13.52
C ASP A 266 1.03 -0.30 -13.65
N PHE A 267 0.00 -1.03 -13.26
CA PHE A 267 -1.37 -0.55 -13.36
C PHE A 267 -1.64 0.67 -12.47
N TYR A 268 -0.90 0.81 -11.37
CA TYR A 268 -1.14 1.77 -10.29
C TYR A 268 -0.22 3.00 -10.33
N HIS A 269 0.94 2.87 -10.96
CA HIS A 269 1.97 3.89 -11.07
C HIS A 269 2.05 4.40 -12.52
N PRO A 270 2.25 5.72 -12.72
CA PRO A 270 2.47 6.27 -14.04
C PRO A 270 3.85 5.88 -14.57
N ASN A 271 3.98 5.74 -15.88
CA ASN A 271 5.24 5.39 -16.51
C ASN A 271 6.26 6.53 -16.44
N LEU A 272 7.54 6.21 -16.65
CA LEU A 272 8.62 7.20 -16.61
C LEU A 272 8.35 8.40 -17.52
N GLN A 273 7.89 8.17 -18.75
CA GLN A 273 7.60 9.25 -19.70
C GLN A 273 6.44 10.14 -19.23
N GLN A 274 5.40 9.57 -18.63
CA GLN A 274 4.26 10.30 -18.06
C GLN A 274 4.72 11.20 -16.91
N ARG A 275 5.58 10.69 -16.01
CA ARG A 275 6.16 11.46 -14.90
C ARG A 275 7.02 12.61 -15.43
N LEU A 276 7.92 12.34 -16.37
CA LEU A 276 8.80 13.35 -16.97
C LEU A 276 8.01 14.44 -17.73
N ASN A 277 6.98 14.06 -18.48
CA ASN A 277 6.13 15.03 -19.17
C ASN A 277 5.38 15.92 -18.17
N LYS A 278 4.84 15.31 -17.11
CA LYS A 278 4.09 16.05 -16.08
C LYS A 278 4.96 17.09 -15.37
N LEU A 279 6.23 16.77 -15.10
CA LEU A 279 7.19 17.71 -14.53
C LEU A 279 7.49 18.90 -15.46
N LYS A 280 7.61 18.65 -16.77
CA LYS A 280 7.84 19.72 -17.76
C LYS A 280 6.66 20.68 -17.87
N ASP A 281 5.43 20.17 -17.81
CA ASP A 281 4.23 21.00 -17.86
C ASP A 281 4.12 21.93 -16.63
N GLU A 282 4.62 21.49 -15.48
CA GLU A 282 4.56 22.25 -14.22
C GLU A 282 5.76 23.18 -14.01
N ASP A 283 6.91 22.93 -14.67
CA ASP A 283 8.05 23.87 -14.69
C ASP A 283 7.75 25.18 -15.44
N ILE A 284 6.66 25.20 -16.22
CA ILE A 284 6.17 26.37 -16.97
C ILE A 284 5.27 27.26 -16.09
N LEU A 285 4.86 26.80 -14.91
CA LEU A 285 3.94 27.50 -13.98
C LEU A 285 4.67 28.11 -12.76
#